data_AF-V4A5A7-F1
#
_entry.id   AF-V4A5A7-F1
#
_cell.length_a   1.000
_cell.length_b   1.000
_cell.length_c   1.000
_cell.angle_alpha   90.00
_cell.angle_beta   90.00
_cell.angle_gamma   90.00
#
_symmetry.space_group_name_H-M   'P 1'
#
loop_
_entity.id
_entity.type
_entity.pdbx_description
1 polymer ?
#
loop_
_entity_poly.entity_id
_entity_poly.type
_entity_poly.pdbx_seq_one_letter_code
_entity_poly.pdbx_strand_id
1 'polypeptide(L)'
;MNNFTITNLKSPENDNDAIHKKYLMDQLNLIEVDKEHLKERIGDVKRYFKRQINNKDFIDDTKLQQEVTTTNFIEEQLLNVVDKTQLQTLSSLIYNLDDKITKQKIDLKQLITNINPGMNEDELAALETKLNDNSEIVAIQKVNYKI
;
A
#
# COMPACT_ATOMS: atom_id res chain seq x y z
N MET A 1 -45.55 41.57 -53.83
CA MET A 1 -44.40 40.95 -54.55
C MET A 1 -44.92 39.69 -55.20
N ASN A 2 -44.72 39.52 -56.51
CA ASN A 2 -45.10 38.29 -57.21
C ASN A 2 -43.95 37.29 -57.11
N ASN A 3 -44.26 36.04 -56.80
CA ASN A 3 -43.25 34.97 -56.73
C ASN A 3 -43.03 34.41 -58.13
N PHE A 4 -41.83 34.58 -58.67
CA PHE A 4 -41.39 33.97 -59.92
C PHE A 4 -40.64 32.67 -59.64
N THR A 5 -40.87 31.64 -60.46
CA THR A 5 -40.22 30.33 -60.34
C THR A 5 -39.43 30.04 -61.62
N ILE A 6 -38.20 29.55 -61.49
CA ILE A 6 -37.38 29.09 -62.62
C ILE A 6 -37.55 27.57 -62.75
N THR A 7 -37.90 27.10 -63.94
CA THR A 7 -38.14 25.67 -64.23
C THR A 7 -37.11 25.12 -65.21
N ASN A 8 -37.01 23.78 -65.31
CA ASN A 8 -36.14 23.07 -66.26
C ASN A 8 -34.64 23.42 -66.16
N LEU A 9 -34.18 23.74 -64.95
CA LEU A 9 -32.75 23.95 -64.68
C LEU A 9 -31.99 22.62 -64.80
N LYS A 10 -30.82 22.63 -65.45
CA LYS A 10 -29.90 21.49 -65.49
C LYS A 10 -29.17 21.35 -64.14
N SER A 11 -28.62 20.16 -63.87
CA SER A 11 -27.79 19.94 -62.69
C SER A 11 -26.47 20.72 -62.79
N PRO A 12 -25.94 21.22 -61.67
CA PRO A 12 -24.68 21.96 -61.66
C PRO A 12 -23.51 21.03 -61.97
N GLU A 13 -22.56 21.51 -62.79
CA GLU A 13 -21.32 20.79 -63.18
C GLU A 13 -20.06 21.58 -62.80
N ASN A 14 -20.16 22.92 -62.72
CA ASN A 14 -19.06 23.81 -62.43
C ASN A 14 -19.35 24.70 -61.22
N ASP A 15 -18.31 25.36 -60.72
CA ASP A 15 -18.43 26.35 -59.67
C ASP A 15 -19.34 27.50 -60.12
N ASN A 16 -20.20 27.96 -59.19
CA ASN A 16 -21.20 29.02 -59.37
C ASN A 16 -22.44 28.65 -60.21
N ASP A 17 -22.62 27.39 -60.58
CA ASP A 17 -23.86 26.94 -61.21
C ASP A 17 -25.05 27.04 -60.25
N ALA A 18 -26.21 27.41 -60.79
CA ALA A 18 -27.44 27.44 -60.01
C ALA A 18 -27.92 26.02 -59.65
N ILE A 19 -28.38 25.85 -58.41
CA ILE A 19 -28.75 24.55 -57.86
C ILE A 19 -30.29 24.39 -57.87
N HIS A 20 -30.75 23.20 -58.28
CA HIS A 20 -32.17 22.84 -58.21
C HIS A 20 -32.47 21.87 -57.04
N LYS A 21 -33.74 21.86 -56.60
CA LYS A 21 -34.20 21.09 -55.42
C LYS A 21 -33.87 19.60 -55.48
N LYS A 22 -34.00 18.96 -56.66
CA LYS A 22 -33.67 17.54 -56.84
C LYS A 22 -32.19 17.26 -56.52
N TYR A 23 -31.26 18.07 -57.03
CA TYR A 23 -29.84 17.91 -56.75
C TYR A 23 -29.55 18.02 -55.25
N LEU A 24 -30.13 19.01 -54.56
CA LEU A 24 -29.99 19.15 -53.11
C LEU A 24 -30.48 17.92 -52.35
N MET A 25 -31.63 17.35 -52.73
CA MET A 25 -32.16 16.15 -52.09
C MET A 25 -31.25 14.94 -52.33
N ASP A 26 -30.74 14.78 -53.54
CA ASP A 26 -29.81 13.69 -53.86
C ASP A 26 -28.51 13.82 -53.05
N GLN A 27 -27.97 15.04 -52.90
CA GLN A 27 -26.80 15.30 -52.05
C GLN A 27 -27.07 15.03 -50.57
N LEU A 28 -28.25 15.44 -50.06
CA LEU A 28 -28.64 15.17 -48.67
C LEU A 28 -28.77 13.67 -48.40
N ASN A 29 -29.28 12.90 -49.35
CA ASN A 29 -29.39 11.45 -49.24
C ASN A 29 -28.01 10.76 -49.21
N LEU A 30 -26.98 11.33 -49.84
CA LEU A 30 -25.60 10.83 -49.76
C LEU A 30 -24.95 11.11 -48.40
N ILE A 31 -25.42 12.13 -47.68
CA ILE A 31 -24.94 12.50 -46.34
C ILE A 31 -25.73 11.73 -45.26
N GLU A 32 -26.90 11.18 -45.59
CA GLU A 32 -27.71 10.43 -44.64
C GLU A 32 -26.91 9.23 -44.12
N VAL A 33 -26.51 9.32 -42.85
CA VAL A 33 -25.72 8.28 -42.20
C VAL A 33 -26.60 7.06 -42.05
N ASP A 34 -26.17 5.94 -42.63
CA ASP A 34 -26.84 4.66 -42.46
C ASP A 34 -26.87 4.29 -40.96
N LYS A 35 -28.07 4.43 -40.40
CA LYS A 35 -28.34 4.15 -38.99
C LYS A 35 -28.12 2.68 -38.66
N GLU A 36 -28.30 1.77 -39.62
CA GLU A 36 -28.06 0.35 -39.41
C GLU A 36 -26.57 0.05 -39.32
N HIS A 37 -25.75 0.62 -40.21
CA HIS A 37 -24.29 0.51 -40.10
C HIS A 37 -23.74 1.06 -38.78
N LEU A 38 -24.27 2.18 -38.28
CA LEU A 38 -23.88 2.70 -36.96
C LEU A 38 -24.27 1.75 -35.82
N LYS A 39 -25.46 1.15 -35.87
CA LYS A 39 -25.89 0.16 -34.86
C LYS A 39 -24.98 -1.06 -34.87
N GLU A 40 -24.58 -1.55 -36.03
CA GLU A 40 -23.64 -2.66 -36.17
C GLU A 40 -22.29 -2.33 -35.53
N ARG A 41 -21.70 -1.18 -35.87
CA ARG A 41 -20.43 -0.72 -35.28
C ARG A 41 -20.49 -0.56 -33.77
N ILE A 42 -21.62 -0.06 -33.23
CA ILE A 42 -21.84 0.02 -31.78
C ILE A 42 -21.90 -1.39 -31.17
N GLY A 43 -22.51 -2.35 -31.88
CA GLY A 43 -22.55 -3.76 -31.49
C GLY A 43 -21.15 -4.38 -31.38
N ASP A 44 -20.29 -4.12 -32.36
CA ASP A 44 -18.91 -4.62 -32.37
C ASP A 44 -18.09 -4.07 -31.20
N VAL A 45 -18.20 -2.77 -30.93
CA VAL A 45 -17.53 -2.13 -29.78
C VAL A 45 -18.00 -2.73 -28.46
N LYS A 46 -19.31 -2.94 -28.28
CA LYS A 46 -19.86 -3.61 -27.08
C LYS A 46 -19.34 -5.03 -26.95
N ARG A 47 -19.28 -5.79 -28.05
CA ARG A 47 -18.76 -7.16 -28.07
C ARG A 47 -17.28 -7.19 -27.69
N TYR A 48 -16.49 -6.23 -28.17
CA TYR A 48 -15.08 -6.09 -27.80
C TYR A 48 -14.92 -5.90 -26.28
N PHE A 49 -15.57 -4.91 -25.67
CA PHE A 49 -15.45 -4.67 -24.22
C PHE A 49 -15.96 -5.85 -23.39
N LYS A 50 -17.04 -6.51 -23.82
CA LYS A 50 -17.52 -7.73 -23.14
C LYS A 50 -16.50 -8.86 -23.18
N ARG A 51 -15.78 -9.02 -24.31
CA ARG A 51 -14.66 -9.97 -24.41
C ARG A 51 -13.51 -9.57 -23.50
N GLN A 52 -13.14 -8.28 -23.43
CA GLN A 52 -12.08 -7.81 -22.53
C GLN A 52 -12.39 -8.10 -21.06
N ILE A 53 -13.61 -7.83 -20.60
CA ILE A 53 -14.03 -8.09 -19.22
C ILE A 53 -14.07 -9.60 -18.92
N ASN A 54 -14.47 -10.41 -19.90
CA ASN A 54 -14.55 -11.87 -19.73
C ASN A 54 -13.23 -12.59 -20.01
N ASN A 55 -12.21 -11.89 -20.50
CA ASN A 55 -10.90 -12.49 -20.74
C ASN A 55 -10.14 -12.50 -19.42
N LYS A 56 -10.19 -13.65 -18.75
CA LYS A 56 -9.56 -13.91 -17.44
C LYS A 56 -8.02 -13.82 -17.46
N ASP A 57 -7.44 -13.58 -18.64
CA ASP A 57 -6.00 -13.58 -18.86
C ASP A 57 -5.33 -12.20 -18.66
N PHE A 58 -6.09 -11.11 -18.49
CA PHE A 58 -5.51 -9.76 -18.35
C PHE A 58 -5.20 -9.34 -16.90
N ILE A 59 -5.84 -9.99 -15.94
CA ILE A 59 -5.40 -9.99 -14.55
C ILE A 59 -5.08 -11.45 -14.27
N ASP A 60 -3.81 -11.76 -14.10
CA ASP A 60 -3.37 -13.07 -13.63
C ASP A 60 -3.82 -13.19 -12.16
N ASP A 61 -5.13 -13.37 -11.94
CA ASP A 61 -5.78 -13.53 -10.63
C ASP A 61 -5.05 -14.60 -9.82
N THR A 62 -4.46 -15.58 -10.52
CA THR A 62 -3.59 -16.61 -9.97
C THR A 62 -2.33 -16.06 -9.30
N LYS A 63 -1.65 -15.06 -9.88
CA LYS A 63 -0.49 -14.41 -9.24
C LYS A 63 -0.90 -13.56 -8.04
N LEU A 64 -1.99 -12.80 -8.14
CA LEU A 64 -2.49 -12.01 -7.01
C LEU A 64 -2.95 -12.91 -5.85
N GLN A 65 -3.65 -14.00 -6.15
CA GLN A 65 -4.03 -14.99 -5.14
C GLN A 65 -2.79 -15.64 -4.53
N GLN A 66 -1.77 -15.97 -5.32
CA GLN A 66 -0.52 -16.54 -4.82
C GLN A 66 0.22 -15.57 -3.89
N GLU A 67 0.31 -14.29 -4.25
CA GLU A 67 0.91 -13.24 -3.40
C GLU A 67 0.13 -13.06 -2.09
N VAL A 68 -1.21 -13.00 -2.13
CA VAL A 68 -2.05 -12.90 -0.93
C VAL A 68 -1.87 -14.12 -0.02
N THR A 69 -1.84 -15.32 -0.59
CA THR A 69 -1.66 -16.56 0.18
C THR A 69 -0.28 -16.62 0.84
N THR A 70 0.76 -16.17 0.13
CA THR A 70 2.14 -16.12 0.65
C THR A 70 2.25 -15.09 1.78
N THR A 71 1.56 -13.96 1.67
CA THR A 71 1.53 -12.90 2.69
C THR A 71 0.89 -13.42 3.99
N ASN A 72 -0.29 -14.04 3.90
CA ASN A 72 -0.97 -14.61 5.07
C ASN A 72 -0.14 -15.70 5.76
N PHE A 73 0.53 -16.57 5.00
CA PHE A 73 1.42 -17.58 5.56
C PHE A 73 2.60 -16.95 6.33
N ILE A 74 3.23 -15.91 5.78
CA ILE A 74 4.32 -15.20 6.45
C ILE A 74 3.81 -14.51 7.72
N GLU A 75 2.65 -13.89 7.69
CA GLU A 75 2.04 -13.26 8.87
C GLU A 75 1.76 -14.27 9.99
N GLU A 76 1.21 -15.45 9.67
CA GLU A 76 0.99 -16.53 10.64
C GLU A 76 2.30 -17.07 11.21
N GLN A 77 3.34 -17.25 10.39
CA GLN A 77 4.66 -17.68 10.88
C GLN A 77 5.28 -16.62 11.81
N LEU A 78 5.19 -15.33 11.45
CA LEU A 78 5.67 -14.23 12.30
C LEU A 78 4.89 -14.14 13.61
N LEU A 79 3.56 -14.27 13.56
CA LEU A 79 2.72 -14.32 14.76
C LEU A 79 3.11 -15.48 15.67
N ASN A 80 3.36 -16.68 15.13
CA ASN A 80 3.78 -17.85 15.89
C ASN A 80 5.19 -17.73 16.49
N VAL A 81 6.15 -17.14 15.76
CA VAL A 81 7.51 -16.88 16.26
C VAL A 81 7.49 -15.81 17.35
N VAL A 82 6.60 -14.82 17.20
CA VAL A 82 6.38 -13.76 18.18
C VAL A 82 5.41 -14.21 19.29
N ASP A 83 4.79 -15.40 19.18
CA ASP A 83 3.70 -15.81 20.06
C ASP A 83 4.20 -16.02 21.48
N LYS A 84 4.11 -14.91 22.22
CA LYS A 84 3.86 -14.66 23.64
C LYS A 84 4.53 -15.57 24.64
N THR A 85 4.50 -16.88 24.50
CA THR A 85 5.01 -17.84 25.50
C THR A 85 6.50 -17.64 25.82
N GLN A 86 7.37 -17.52 24.81
CA GLN A 86 8.81 -17.34 25.06
C GLN A 86 9.13 -15.93 25.56
N LEU A 87 8.50 -14.90 24.97
CA LEU A 87 8.71 -13.51 25.36
C LEU A 87 8.16 -13.22 26.78
N GLN A 88 7.00 -13.80 27.12
CA GLN A 88 6.41 -13.73 28.46
C GLN A 88 7.29 -14.45 29.47
N THR A 89 7.78 -15.65 29.15
CA THR A 89 8.70 -16.39 30.03
C THR A 89 9.97 -15.57 30.30
N LEU A 90 10.55 -14.97 29.26
CA LEU A 90 11.71 -14.10 29.40
C LEU A 90 11.39 -12.85 30.23
N SER A 91 10.23 -12.22 30.01
CA SER A 91 9.77 -11.07 30.78
C SER A 91 9.59 -11.40 32.26
N SER A 92 9.02 -12.56 32.60
CA SER A 92 8.88 -13.01 33.99
C SER A 92 10.24 -13.32 34.63
N LEU A 93 11.18 -13.90 33.88
CA LEU A 93 12.55 -14.14 34.37
C LEU A 93 13.28 -12.82 34.65
N ILE A 94 13.18 -11.83 33.76
CA ILE A 94 13.77 -10.49 33.95
C ILE A 94 13.18 -9.83 35.20
N TYR A 95 11.86 -9.84 35.36
CA TYR A 95 11.20 -9.26 36.54
C TYR A 95 11.68 -9.92 37.86
N ASN A 96 11.82 -11.25 37.88
CA ASN A 96 12.31 -11.97 39.05
C ASN A 96 13.78 -11.66 39.36
N LEU A 97 14.60 -11.41 38.35
CA LEU A 97 16.00 -11.00 38.54
C LEU A 97 16.08 -9.58 39.10
N ASP A 98 15.27 -8.66 38.59
CA ASP A 98 15.22 -7.26 39.08
C ASP A 98 14.82 -7.18 40.56
N ASP A 99 13.83 -7.97 40.99
CA ASP A 99 13.42 -8.05 42.40
C ASP A 99 14.57 -8.57 43.29
N LYS A 100 15.28 -9.63 42.83
CA LYS A 100 16.44 -10.17 43.56
C LYS A 100 17.59 -9.18 43.65
N ILE A 101 17.92 -8.48 42.55
CA ILE A 101 18.96 -7.46 42.52
C ILE A 101 18.60 -6.31 43.47
N THR A 102 17.34 -5.89 43.47
CA THR A 102 16.86 -4.81 44.36
C THR A 102 17.01 -5.19 45.83
N LYS A 103 16.63 -6.42 46.22
CA LYS A 103 16.82 -6.92 47.59
C LYS A 103 18.28 -7.02 47.98
N GLN A 104 19.13 -7.59 47.12
CA GLN A 104 20.57 -7.68 47.37
C GLN A 104 21.22 -6.31 47.55
N LYS A 105 20.82 -5.29 46.77
CA LYS A 105 21.29 -3.90 46.95
C LYS A 105 20.93 -3.36 48.34
N ILE A 106 19.72 -3.62 48.82
CA ILE A 106 19.28 -3.20 50.16
C ILE A 106 20.09 -3.92 51.25
N ASP A 107 20.24 -5.25 51.15
CA ASP A 107 20.99 -6.04 52.13
C ASP A 107 22.46 -5.60 52.20
N LEU A 108 23.09 -5.32 51.06
CA LEU A 108 24.45 -4.79 51.00
C LEU A 108 24.58 -3.41 51.66
N LYS A 109 23.62 -2.50 51.42
CA LYS A 109 23.58 -1.20 52.11
C LYS A 109 23.55 -1.39 53.63
N GLN A 110 22.68 -2.26 54.12
CA GLN A 110 22.56 -2.54 55.55
C GLN A 110 23.85 -3.14 56.13
N LEU A 111 24.48 -4.09 55.42
CA LEU A 111 25.75 -4.69 55.83
C LEU A 111 26.87 -3.65 55.93
N ILE A 112 26.98 -2.76 54.95
CA ILE A 112 27.98 -1.70 54.95
C ILE A 112 27.77 -0.76 56.15
N THR A 113 26.53 -0.34 56.41
CA THR A 113 26.19 0.50 57.57
C THR A 113 26.55 -0.18 58.89
N ASN A 114 26.38 -1.50 59.00
CA ASN A 114 26.73 -2.26 60.21
C ASN A 114 28.25 -2.39 60.41
N ILE A 115 29.03 -2.51 59.32
CA ILE A 115 30.50 -2.68 59.38
C ILE A 115 31.21 -1.35 59.62
N ASN A 116 30.75 -0.27 58.97
CA ASN A 116 31.36 1.04 59.10
C ASN A 116 30.29 2.13 59.28
N PRO A 117 29.76 2.30 60.51
CA PRO A 117 28.67 3.25 60.79
C PRO A 117 29.07 4.72 60.62
N GLY A 118 30.36 5.01 60.42
CA GLY A 118 30.88 6.35 60.12
C GLY A 118 31.02 6.67 58.63
N MET A 119 30.72 5.71 57.74
CA MET A 119 30.74 5.96 56.30
C MET A 119 29.59 6.88 55.92
N ASN A 120 29.90 7.99 55.23
CA ASN A 120 28.88 8.96 54.83
C ASN A 120 28.19 8.55 53.51
N GLU A 121 27.04 9.17 53.22
CA GLU A 121 26.21 8.85 52.06
C GLU A 121 26.92 9.11 50.73
N ASP A 122 27.87 10.06 50.69
CA ASP A 122 28.67 10.40 49.52
C ASP A 122 29.72 9.32 49.19
N GLU A 123 30.38 8.77 50.21
CA GLU A 123 31.33 7.64 50.06
C GLU A 123 30.60 6.37 49.61
N LEU A 124 29.38 6.13 50.11
CA LEU A 124 28.53 5.01 49.67
C LEU A 124 28.11 5.19 48.21
N ALA A 125 27.65 6.40 47.84
CA ALA A 125 27.25 6.72 46.48
C ALA A 125 28.41 6.58 45.49
N ALA A 126 29.64 6.95 45.88
CA ALA A 126 30.83 6.78 45.06
C ALA A 126 31.16 5.30 44.78
N LEU A 127 30.96 4.41 45.76
CA LEU A 127 31.13 2.96 45.59
C LEU A 127 30.01 2.35 44.75
N GLU A 128 28.76 2.78 44.93
CA GLU A 128 27.64 2.36 44.08
C GLU A 128 27.82 2.79 42.63
N THR A 129 28.35 3.99 42.39
CA THR A 129 28.62 4.48 41.04
C THR A 129 29.71 3.66 40.35
N LYS A 130 30.76 3.26 41.08
CA LYS A 130 31.80 2.34 40.57
C LYS A 130 31.26 0.94 40.29
N LEU A 131 30.28 0.47 41.07
CA LEU A 131 29.68 -0.85 40.89
C LEU A 131 28.67 -0.87 39.72
N ASN A 132 27.93 0.22 39.52
CA ASN A 132 26.97 0.39 38.43
C ASN A 132 27.63 0.87 37.12
N ASP A 133 28.96 0.89 37.04
CA ASP A 133 29.69 1.33 35.86
C ASP A 133 29.58 0.27 34.76
N ASN A 134 28.44 0.26 34.07
CA ASN A 134 28.00 -0.68 33.03
C ASN A 134 28.85 -0.64 31.74
N SER A 135 30.07 -0.11 31.81
CA SER A 135 31.02 0.02 30.69
C SER A 135 31.24 -1.31 29.95
N GLU A 136 31.29 -2.44 30.66
CA GLU A 136 31.40 -3.78 30.06
C GLU A 136 30.11 -4.23 29.34
N ILE A 137 28.92 -3.93 29.88
CA ILE A 137 27.63 -4.27 29.25
C ILE A 137 27.43 -3.45 27.96
N VAL A 138 27.80 -2.17 27.98
CA VAL A 138 27.76 -1.29 26.82
C VAL A 138 28.74 -1.75 25.73
N ALA A 139 29.89 -2.30 26.12
CA ALA A 139 30.84 -2.88 25.17
C ALA A 139 30.27 -4.14 24.48
N ILE A 140 29.57 -5.00 25.22
CA ILE A 140 28.92 -6.21 24.67
C ILE A 140 27.79 -5.86 23.69
N GLN A 141 26.97 -4.85 23.99
CA GLN A 141 25.91 -4.40 23.08
C GLN A 141 26.48 -3.86 21.74
N LYS A 142 27.59 -3.12 21.77
CA LYS A 142 28.23 -2.59 20.55
C LYS A 142 28.80 -3.67 19.63
N VAL A 143 29.17 -4.84 20.16
CA VAL A 143 29.64 -5.97 19.35
C VAL A 143 28.50 -6.63 18.57
N ASN A 144 27.30 -6.71 19.15
CA ASN A 144 26.14 -7.37 18.52
C ASN A 144 25.49 -6.56 17.38
N TYR A 145 25.70 -5.24 17.29
CA TYR A 145 25.20 -4.40 16.18
C TYR A 145 26.20 -4.23 15.02
N LYS A 146 27.31 -4.97 15.03
CA LYS A 146 28.38 -4.88 14.02
C LYS A 146 28.49 -6.12 13.11
N ILE A 147 27.48 -6.98 13.11
CA ILE A 147 27.35 -8.13 12.19
C ILE A 147 26.24 -7.82 11.19
#